data_AF-A0A401QGP3-F1
#
_entry.id   AF-A0A401QGP3-F1
#
_cell.length_a   1.000
_cell.length_b   1.000
_cell.length_c   1.000
_cell.angle_alpha   90.00
_cell.angle_beta   90.00
_cell.angle_gamma   90.00
#
_symmetry.space_group_name_H-M   'P 1'
#
loop_
_entity.id
_entity.type
_entity.pdbx_description
1 polymer ?
#
loop_
_entity_poly.entity_id
_entity_poly.type
_entity_poly.pdbx_seq_one_letter_code
_entity_poly.pdbx_strand_id
1 'polypeptide(L)'
;METSLTSFRFYCRDNEEKHKLITRTDAKQEFLLKDCDLDKRTPVLKYILKKNPHNTQWGDMKLYVRLQIIKRSLEVWGSEEALQEAKEARQENREKMKQKKFDRKVKGG
;
A
#
# COMPACT_ATOMS: atom_id res chain seq x y z
N MET A 1 19.46 -27.98 1.00
CA MET A 1 19.61 -26.84 0.06
C MET A 1 18.49 -25.86 0.34
N GLU A 2 18.74 -24.93 1.26
CA GLU A 2 17.89 -23.77 1.54
C GLU A 2 18.04 -22.74 0.42
N THR A 3 17.07 -22.68 -0.49
CA THR A 3 16.80 -21.49 -1.32
C THR A 3 15.36 -21.57 -1.80
N SER A 4 14.44 -20.88 -1.12
CA SER A 4 13.16 -20.38 -1.65
C SER A 4 12.50 -19.49 -0.60
N LEU A 5 13.21 -18.44 -0.21
CA LEU A 5 12.65 -17.29 0.49
C LEU A 5 11.56 -16.66 -0.38
N THR A 6 10.45 -16.31 0.26
CA THR A 6 9.52 -15.21 -0.10
C THR A 6 8.86 -15.21 -1.48
N SER A 7 8.62 -16.37 -2.10
CA SER A 7 7.68 -16.40 -3.21
C SER A 7 6.25 -16.47 -2.68
N PHE A 8 5.37 -15.62 -3.23
CA PHE A 8 3.93 -15.85 -3.32
C PHE A 8 2.94 -15.24 -2.29
N ARG A 9 3.16 -14.04 -1.73
CA ARG A 9 2.07 -13.39 -0.93
C ARG A 9 1.03 -12.63 -1.77
N PHE A 10 1.32 -12.31 -3.02
CA PHE A 10 0.37 -11.60 -3.88
C PHE A 10 -0.61 -12.49 -4.65
N TYR A 11 -0.28 -13.77 -4.88
CA TYR A 11 -0.87 -14.48 -6.01
C TYR A 11 -1.53 -15.84 -5.69
N CYS A 12 -1.39 -16.44 -4.51
CA CYS A 12 -2.07 -17.70 -4.16
C CYS A 12 -2.69 -17.61 -2.77
N ARG A 13 -4.02 -17.42 -2.72
CA ARG A 13 -4.81 -18.38 -1.96
C ARG A 13 -6.25 -18.57 -2.43
N ASP A 14 -6.93 -17.63 -3.08
CA ASP A 14 -8.33 -17.87 -3.45
C ASP A 14 -8.74 -17.20 -4.75
N ASN A 15 -9.50 -17.91 -5.59
CA ASN A 15 -10.13 -17.35 -6.79
C ASN A 15 -11.11 -16.20 -6.45
N GLU A 16 -11.50 -16.04 -5.19
CA GLU A 16 -12.27 -14.89 -4.67
C GLU A 16 -11.43 -13.61 -4.47
N GLU A 17 -10.10 -13.70 -4.30
CA GLU A 17 -9.23 -12.53 -4.07
C GLU A 17 -9.05 -11.65 -5.32
N LYS A 18 -9.28 -12.18 -6.53
CA LYS A 18 -9.18 -11.41 -7.79
C LYS A 18 -10.13 -10.23 -7.81
N HIS A 19 -11.23 -10.31 -7.05
CA HIS A 19 -12.22 -9.26 -6.91
C HIS A 19 -12.21 -8.59 -5.52
N LYS A 20 -11.21 -8.87 -4.67
CA LYS A 20 -11.09 -8.14 -3.40
C LYS A 20 -10.93 -6.66 -3.69
N LEU A 21 -11.75 -5.88 -3.00
CA LEU A 21 -11.74 -4.44 -3.06
C LEU A 21 -10.85 -3.88 -1.96
N ILE A 22 -10.04 -2.89 -2.27
CA ILE A 22 -9.19 -2.20 -1.30
C ILE A 22 -9.53 -0.71 -1.30
N THR A 23 -9.41 -0.07 -0.14
CA THR A 23 -9.67 1.37 -0.06
C THR A 23 -8.55 2.17 -0.73
N ARG A 24 -8.85 3.42 -1.10
CA ARG A 24 -7.81 4.36 -1.55
C ARG A 24 -6.66 4.48 -0.55
N THR A 25 -6.96 4.50 0.74
CA THR A 25 -5.96 4.64 1.80
C THR A 25 -5.06 3.41 1.86
N ASP A 26 -5.65 2.21 1.83
CA ASP A 26 -4.89 0.97 1.86
C ASP A 26 -4.01 0.83 0.62
N ALA A 27 -4.52 1.20 -0.57
CA ALA A 27 -3.72 1.22 -1.78
C ALA A 27 -2.45 2.07 -1.64
N LYS A 28 -2.58 3.27 -1.03
CA LYS A 28 -1.44 4.18 -0.83
C LYS A 28 -0.48 3.69 0.25
N GLN A 29 -0.98 3.03 1.30
CA GLN A 29 -0.16 2.52 2.39
C GLN A 29 0.55 1.21 2.02
N GLU A 30 -0.18 0.26 1.46
CA GLU A 30 0.33 -1.07 1.10
C GLU A 30 1.13 -1.08 -0.20
N PHE A 31 0.84 -0.21 -1.17
CA PHE A 31 1.56 -0.21 -2.46
C PHE A 31 2.39 1.06 -2.66
N LEU A 32 2.48 1.90 -1.62
CA LEU A 32 3.20 3.17 -1.63
C LEU A 32 2.82 4.07 -2.83
N LEU A 33 1.62 3.87 -3.39
CA LEU A 33 1.10 4.62 -4.52
C LEU A 33 0.71 6.04 -4.11
N LYS A 34 0.79 6.98 -5.06
CA LYS A 34 0.35 8.35 -4.89
C LYS A 34 -1.03 8.55 -5.51
N ASP A 35 -1.68 9.66 -5.18
CA ASP A 35 -2.99 10.01 -5.74
C ASP A 35 -2.97 10.13 -7.27
N CYS A 36 -1.85 10.61 -7.84
CA CYS A 36 -1.67 10.64 -9.29
C CYS A 36 -1.61 9.24 -9.92
N ASP A 37 -1.06 8.26 -9.21
CA ASP A 37 -0.95 6.90 -9.71
C ASP A 37 -2.30 6.18 -9.70
N LEU A 38 -3.24 6.64 -8.87
CA LEU A 38 -4.60 6.11 -8.82
C LEU A 38 -5.55 6.83 -9.79
N ASP A 39 -5.55 8.16 -9.77
CA ASP A 39 -6.55 8.97 -10.48
C ASP A 39 -6.09 9.47 -11.86
N LYS A 40 -4.78 9.72 -12.07
CA LYS A 40 -4.28 10.40 -13.30
C LYS A 40 -3.69 9.45 -14.34
N ARG A 41 -3.08 8.34 -13.93
CA ARG A 41 -2.42 7.41 -14.85
C ARG A 41 -3.43 6.64 -15.69
N THR A 42 -3.18 6.56 -16.99
CA THR A 42 -3.89 5.71 -17.94
C THR A 42 -3.32 4.29 -17.91
N PRO A 43 -4.15 3.23 -17.89
CA PRO A 43 -5.62 3.24 -17.88
C PRO A 43 -6.21 3.64 -16.52
N VAL A 44 -7.37 4.30 -16.52
CA VAL A 44 -8.07 4.69 -15.28
C VAL A 44 -8.48 3.42 -14.52
N LEU A 45 -8.21 3.39 -13.21
CA LEU A 45 -8.58 2.26 -12.36
C LEU A 45 -10.09 2.25 -12.13
N LYS A 46 -10.69 1.06 -12.19
CA LYS A 46 -12.11 0.86 -11.88
C LYS A 46 -12.29 0.88 -10.37
N TYR A 47 -13.28 1.61 -9.90
CA TYR A 47 -13.63 1.71 -8.49
C TYR A 47 -15.15 1.65 -8.29
N ILE A 48 -15.56 1.25 -7.09
CA ILE A 48 -16.94 1.41 -6.61
C ILE A 48 -16.98 2.48 -5.51
N LEU A 49 -18.10 3.19 -5.44
CA LEU A 49 -18.37 4.14 -4.37
C LEU A 49 -19.26 3.48 -3.33
N LYS A 50 -18.87 3.57 -2.05
CA LYS A 50 -19.65 3.06 -0.92
C LYS A 50 -19.73 4.15 0.15
N LYS A 51 -20.86 4.23 0.86
CA LYS A 51 -20.98 5.13 2.02
C LYS A 51 -19.89 4.81 3.04
N ASN A 52 -19.30 5.85 3.61
CA ASN A 52 -18.23 5.66 4.59
C ASN A 52 -18.82 5.01 5.86
N PRO A 53 -18.34 3.83 6.27
CA PRO A 53 -18.92 3.09 7.41
C PRO A 53 -18.68 3.79 8.75
N HIS A 54 -17.69 4.68 8.84
CA HIS A 54 -17.40 5.43 10.06
C HIS A 54 -18.31 6.64 10.25
N ASN A 55 -18.70 7.30 9.16
CA ASN A 55 -19.63 8.43 9.20
C ASN A 55 -20.29 8.60 7.83
N THR A 56 -21.61 8.47 7.80
CA THR A 56 -22.41 8.61 6.57
C THR A 56 -22.43 10.03 6.00
N GLN A 57 -22.05 11.05 6.80
CA GLN A 57 -21.89 12.44 6.35
C GLN A 57 -20.55 12.69 5.66
N TRP A 58 -19.57 11.80 5.81
CA TRP A 58 -18.33 11.91 5.05
C TRP A 58 -18.57 11.51 3.59
N GLY A 59 -17.73 12.05 2.69
CA GLY A 59 -17.80 11.73 1.27
C GLY A 59 -17.69 10.22 1.01
N ASP A 60 -18.23 9.78 -0.12
CA ASP A 60 -18.25 8.36 -0.49
C ASP A 60 -16.83 7.78 -0.59
N MET A 61 -16.65 6.60 -0.03
CA MET A 61 -15.41 5.85 -0.05
C MET A 61 -15.20 5.18 -1.41
N LYS A 62 -14.06 5.48 -2.05
CA LYS A 62 -13.60 4.78 -3.26
C LYS A 62 -12.94 3.45 -2.89
N LEU A 63 -13.46 2.38 -3.47
CA LEU A 63 -12.96 1.01 -3.34
C LEU A 63 -12.46 0.53 -4.70
N TYR A 64 -11.15 0.25 -4.80
CA TYR A 64 -10.48 -0.18 -6.03
C TYR A 64 -10.32 -1.70 -6.06
N VAL A 65 -10.28 -2.28 -7.26
CA VAL A 65 -9.97 -3.70 -7.43
C VAL A 65 -8.49 -3.95 -7.10
N ARG A 66 -8.20 -4.82 -6.12
CA ARG A 66 -6.84 -5.13 -5.66
C ARG A 66 -5.90 -5.51 -6.81
N LEU A 67 -6.39 -6.33 -7.73
CA LEU A 67 -5.62 -6.78 -8.90
C LEU A 67 -5.13 -5.61 -9.77
N GLN A 68 -5.97 -4.59 -9.98
CA GLN A 68 -5.58 -3.42 -10.75
C GLN A 68 -4.52 -2.60 -10.01
N ILE A 69 -4.61 -2.54 -8.68
CA ILE A 69 -3.63 -1.84 -7.84
C ILE A 69 -2.27 -2.53 -7.87
N ILE A 70 -2.25 -3.87 -7.81
CA ILE A 70 -1.02 -4.66 -7.94
C ILE A 70 -0.34 -4.35 -9.27
N LYS A 71 -1.08 -4.41 -10.39
CA LYS A 71 -0.56 -4.08 -11.72
C LYS A 71 0.00 -2.66 -11.77
N ARG A 72 -0.76 -1.68 -11.26
CA ARG A 72 -0.32 -0.28 -11.18
C ARG A 72 0.93 -0.10 -10.32
N SER A 73 1.04 -0.85 -9.22
CA SER A 73 2.22 -0.84 -8.37
C SER A 73 3.45 -1.37 -9.10
N LEU A 74 3.31 -2.45 -9.87
CA LEU A 74 4.40 -2.98 -10.69
C LEU A 74 4.80 -1.99 -11.80
N GLU A 75 3.85 -1.27 -12.40
CA GLU A 75 4.16 -0.20 -13.37
C GLU A 75 4.92 0.97 -12.74
N VAL A 76 4.64 1.30 -11.47
CA VAL A 76 5.26 2.44 -10.77
C VAL A 76 6.62 2.07 -10.19
N TRP A 77 6.74 0.89 -9.58
CA TRP A 77 7.94 0.44 -8.88
C TRP A 77 8.84 -0.46 -9.73
N GLY A 78 8.37 -0.94 -10.89
CA GLY A 78 9.10 -1.84 -11.79
C GLY A 78 9.04 -3.30 -11.35
N SER A 79 9.27 -3.57 -10.06
CA SER A 79 9.24 -4.92 -9.48
C SER A 79 8.60 -4.92 -8.09
N GLU A 80 8.16 -6.11 -7.65
CA GLU A 80 7.68 -6.32 -6.28
C GLU A 80 8.81 -6.14 -5.26
N GLU A 81 10.03 -6.55 -5.61
CA GLU A 81 11.22 -6.39 -4.78
C GLU A 81 11.50 -4.91 -4.48
N ALA A 82 11.43 -4.04 -5.50
CA ALA A 82 11.63 -2.60 -5.32
C ALA A 82 10.57 -1.97 -4.39
N LEU A 83 9.31 -2.42 -4.49
CA LEU A 83 8.26 -2.00 -3.58
C LEU A 83 8.56 -2.45 -2.14
N GLN A 84 8.99 -3.70 -1.97
CA GLN A 84 9.28 -4.28 -0.67
C GLN A 84 10.48 -3.59 0.00
N GLU A 85 11.56 -3.36 -0.75
CA GLU A 85 12.72 -2.59 -0.29
C GLU A 85 12.32 -1.17 0.13
N ALA A 86 11.47 -0.49 -0.65
CA ALA A 86 10.96 0.83 -0.29
C ALA A 86 10.10 0.83 0.99
N LYS A 87 9.36 -0.25 1.26
CA LYS A 87 8.60 -0.41 2.52
C LYS A 87 9.54 -0.59 3.71
N GLU A 88 10.54 -1.45 3.56
CA GLU A 88 11.53 -1.73 4.60
C GLU A 88 12.32 -0.46 4.93
N ALA A 89 12.78 0.27 3.91
CA ALA A 89 13.45 1.56 4.09
C ALA A 89 12.55 2.59 4.80
N ARG A 90 11.24 2.63 4.49
CA ARG A 90 10.28 3.49 5.22
C ARG A 90 10.11 3.06 6.67
N GLN A 91 10.10 1.76 6.94
CA GLN A 91 9.97 1.23 8.30
C GLN A 91 11.20 1.56 9.14
N GLU A 92 12.39 1.28 8.60
CA GLU A 92 13.67 1.56 9.25
C GLU A 92 13.83 3.06 9.52
N ASN A 93 13.46 3.92 8.57
CA ASN A 93 13.47 5.37 8.77
C ASN A 93 12.51 5.82 9.89
N ARG A 94 11.33 5.20 10.01
CA ARG A 94 10.41 5.50 11.11
C ARG A 94 11.00 5.09 12.46
N GLU A 95 11.68 3.96 12.52
CA GLU A 95 12.36 3.50 13.74
C GLU A 95 13.54 4.39 14.11
N LYS A 96 14.39 4.75 13.15
CA LYS A 96 15.48 5.73 13.33
C LYS A 96 14.96 7.07 13.84
N MET A 97 13.84 7.57 13.30
CA MET A 97 13.24 8.83 13.75
C MET A 97 12.64 8.74 15.16
N LYS A 98 12.03 7.59 15.52
CA LYS A 98 11.55 7.33 16.88
C LYS A 98 12.72 7.31 17.87
N GLN A 99 13.81 6.61 17.54
CA GLN A 99 15.01 6.55 18.38
C GLN A 99 15.61 7.94 18.59
N LYS A 100 15.83 8.70 17.50
CA LYS A 100 16.33 10.08 17.58
C LYS A 100 15.44 10.98 18.44
N LYS A 101 14.11 10.81 18.37
CA LYS A 101 13.16 11.57 19.19
C LYS A 101 13.29 11.21 20.67
N PHE A 102 13.48 9.94 20.98
CA PHE A 102 13.73 9.47 22.35
C PHE A 102 15.07 10.02 22.88
N ASP A 103 16.15 9.88 22.14
CA ASP A 103 17.49 10.34 22.54
C ASP A 103 17.52 11.86 22.81
N ARG A 104 16.82 12.65 22.00
CA ARG A 104 16.65 14.10 22.23
C ARG A 104 15.91 14.41 23.53
N LYS A 105 14.92 13.60 23.89
CA LYS A 105 14.14 13.77 25.11
C LYS A 105 14.93 13.38 26.37
N VAL A 106 15.80 12.37 26.27
CA VAL A 106 16.64 11.89 27.38
C VAL A 106 17.86 12.79 27.62
N LYS A 107 18.46 13.37 26.57
CA LYS A 107 19.64 14.24 26.69
C LYS A 107 19.31 15.71 27.01
N GLY A 108 18.05 16.10 26.94
CA GLY A 108 17.58 17.48 27.22
C GLY A 108 16.83 17.62 28.54
N GLY A 109 16.87 16.61 29.41
CA GLY A 109 16.30 16.61 30.76
C GLY A 109 17.38 16.51 31.82
#